data_AF-A0A542DJB1-F1
#
_entry.id   AF-A0A542DJB1-F1
#
_cell.length_a   1.000
_cell.length_b   1.000
_cell.length_c   1.000
_cell.angle_alpha   90.00
_cell.angle_beta   90.00
_cell.angle_gamma   90.00
#
_symmetry.space_group_name_H-M   'P 1'
#
loop_
_entity.id
_entity.type
_entity.pdbx_description
1 polymer ?
#
loop_
_entity_poly.entity_id
_entity_poly.type
_entity_poly.pdbx_seq_one_letter_code
_entity_poly.pdbx_strand_id
1 'polypeptide(L)'
;MILGIPKRTIIIVAVLAGIGLIYVMGANERPSDAESGGGSADCRVRVTADVLNVRAGPGTDTTIVGKFQQDAEAEAEPVVQEGFRKLAEGRWAAEEFLRPVDGANCG
;
A
#
# COMPACT_ATOMS: atom_id res chain seq x y z
N MET A 1 27.42 26.70 -38.01
CA MET A 1 26.05 26.86 -37.48
C MET A 1 25.70 25.63 -36.65
N ILE A 2 25.84 25.69 -35.33
CA ILE A 2 25.11 24.80 -34.42
C ILE A 2 24.81 25.62 -33.17
N LEU A 3 23.52 25.90 -33.00
CA LEU A 3 22.94 26.94 -32.17
C LEU A 3 23.09 26.58 -30.69
N GLY A 4 23.54 27.53 -29.86
CA GLY A 4 23.66 27.37 -28.41
C GLY A 4 22.30 27.22 -27.75
N ILE A 5 21.88 25.97 -27.51
CA ILE A 5 20.62 25.66 -26.83
C ILE A 5 20.84 25.77 -25.31
N PRO A 6 20.05 26.59 -24.58
CA PRO A 6 20.21 26.74 -23.14
C PRO A 6 19.89 25.42 -22.42
N LYS A 7 20.66 25.10 -21.36
CA LYS A 7 20.57 23.83 -20.59
C LYS A 7 19.14 23.43 -20.18
N ARG A 8 18.25 24.41 -20.00
CA ARG A 8 16.84 24.18 -19.66
C ARG A 8 16.05 23.54 -20.81
N THR A 9 16.36 23.87 -22.06
CA THR A 9 15.71 23.29 -23.24
C THR A 9 16.15 21.85 -23.48
N ILE A 10 17.40 21.49 -23.16
CA ILE A 10 17.86 20.09 -23.21
C ILE A 10 17.10 19.24 -22.17
N ILE A 11 16.92 19.75 -20.95
CA ILE A 11 16.18 19.04 -19.90
C ILE A 11 14.71 18.83 -20.30
N ILE A 12 14.04 19.84 -20.85
CA ILE A 12 12.63 19.73 -21.25
C ILE A 12 12.45 18.73 -22.38
N VAL A 13 13.33 18.75 -23.39
CA VAL A 13 13.28 17.77 -24.50
C VAL A 13 13.59 16.35 -24.01
N ALA A 14 14.53 16.18 -23.08
CA ALA A 14 14.84 14.87 -22.49
C ALA A 14 13.69 14.32 -21.64
N VAL A 15 13.00 15.17 -20.86
CA VAL A 15 11.84 14.77 -20.05
C VAL A 15 10.64 14.41 -20.94
N LEU A 16 10.38 15.19 -22.00
CA LEU A 16 9.29 14.90 -22.94
C LEU A 16 9.56 13.66 -23.79
N ALA A 17 10.80 13.45 -24.22
CA ALA A 17 11.20 12.22 -24.91
C ALA A 17 11.13 11.00 -23.96
N GLY A 18 11.54 11.16 -22.70
CA GLY A 18 11.45 10.11 -21.68
C GLY A 18 10.01 9.69 -21.37
N ILE A 19 9.09 10.66 -21.23
CA ILE A 19 7.67 10.40 -21.00
C ILE A 19 7.02 9.73 -22.21
N GLY A 20 7.39 10.14 -23.44
CA GLY A 20 6.93 9.48 -24.67
C GLY A 20 7.43 8.03 -24.80
N LEU A 21 8.66 7.76 -24.35
CA LEU A 21 9.25 6.41 -24.36
C LEU A 21 8.53 5.48 -23.36
N ILE A 22 8.18 5.99 -22.17
CA ILE A 22 7.38 5.25 -21.17
C ILE A 22 6.01 4.84 -21.72
N TYR A 23 5.37 5.68 -22.55
CA TYR A 23 4.04 5.39 -23.08
C TYR A 23 4.02 4.36 -24.21
N VAL A 24 5.08 4.31 -25.03
CA VAL A 24 5.19 3.33 -26.13
C VAL A 24 5.75 1.99 -25.64
N MET A 25 6.55 1.99 -24.56
CA MET A 25 7.04 0.77 -23.90
C MET A 25 6.04 0.18 -22.88
N GLY A 26 5.10 0.98 -22.36
CA GLY A 26 3.99 0.51 -21.52
C GLY A 26 2.92 -0.31 -22.25
N ALA A 27 3.05 -0.49 -23.58
CA ALA A 27 2.04 -1.16 -24.40
C ALA A 27 2.44 -2.55 -24.92
N ASN A 28 3.62 -3.12 -24.57
CA ASN A 28 3.95 -4.43 -25.16
C ASN A 28 4.89 -5.41 -24.40
N GLU A 29 4.99 -5.42 -23.07
CA GLU A 29 5.80 -6.47 -22.41
C GLU A 29 5.09 -7.08 -21.19
N ARG A 30 4.27 -8.09 -21.53
CA ARG A 30 4.08 -9.41 -20.88
C ARG A 30 3.92 -9.45 -19.35
N PRO A 31 2.82 -10.07 -18.85
CA PRO A 31 2.71 -10.44 -17.45
C PRO A 31 3.74 -11.55 -17.19
N SER A 32 4.88 -11.16 -16.65
CA SER A 32 5.92 -12.07 -16.21
C SER A 32 6.13 -11.88 -14.71
N ASP A 33 5.66 -12.90 -14.00
CA ASP A 33 6.34 -13.51 -12.86
C ASP A 33 6.29 -12.78 -11.51
N ALA A 34 5.38 -13.27 -10.67
CA ALA A 34 5.79 -13.90 -9.42
C ALA A 34 4.70 -14.87 -8.92
N GLU A 35 4.81 -16.15 -9.25
CA GLU A 35 4.50 -17.16 -8.24
C GLU A 35 5.63 -17.10 -7.22
N SER A 36 5.39 -16.47 -6.07
CA SER A 36 6.25 -16.59 -4.90
C SER A 36 5.48 -16.29 -3.63
N GLY A 37 5.14 -17.38 -2.92
CA GLY A 37 4.91 -17.36 -1.48
C GLY A 37 3.56 -16.81 -1.05
N GLY A 38 2.63 -17.72 -0.75
CA GLY A 38 1.53 -17.39 0.17
C GLY A 38 2.11 -16.77 1.44
N GLY A 39 1.79 -15.51 1.69
CA GLY A 39 2.40 -14.77 2.78
C GLY A 39 2.07 -13.28 2.75
N SER A 40 0.88 -12.94 3.22
CA SER A 40 0.57 -11.65 3.86
C SER A 40 0.61 -10.35 3.04
N ALA A 41 1.11 -10.32 1.80
CA ALA A 41 1.17 -9.09 1.00
C ALA A 41 -0.15 -8.70 0.30
N ASP A 42 -1.17 -9.57 0.34
CA ASP A 42 -2.43 -9.35 -0.37
C ASP A 42 -3.59 -8.91 0.55
N CYS A 43 -3.39 -8.94 1.87
CA CYS A 43 -4.42 -8.47 2.80
C CYS A 43 -4.28 -6.97 3.05
N ARG A 44 -5.22 -6.21 2.49
CA ARG A 44 -5.37 -4.78 2.76
C ARG A 44 -6.76 -4.50 3.30
N VAL A 45 -6.81 -3.66 4.32
CA VAL A 45 -8.05 -3.30 5.02
C VAL A 45 -8.24 -1.80 5.05
N ARG A 46 -9.49 -1.37 4.99
CA ARG A 46 -9.94 0.00 5.16
C ARG A 46 -10.63 0.16 6.52
N VAL A 47 -10.31 1.26 7.21
CA VAL A 47 -10.88 1.59 8.50
C VAL A 47 -12.29 2.17 8.35
N THR A 48 -13.26 1.63 9.08
CA THR A 48 -14.66 2.08 9.06
C THR A 48 -15.05 2.98 10.23
N ALA A 49 -14.26 2.97 11.32
CA ALA A 49 -14.48 3.84 12.49
C ALA A 49 -13.90 5.25 12.27
N ASP A 50 -14.47 6.27 12.94
CA ASP A 50 -13.94 7.64 12.93
C ASP A 50 -12.46 7.68 13.32
N VAL A 51 -12.13 6.98 14.41
CA VAL A 51 -10.77 6.82 14.95
C VAL A 51 -10.59 5.40 15.45
N LEU A 52 -9.63 4.67 14.89
CA LEU A 52 -9.27 3.31 15.29
C LEU A 52 -7.91 3.29 15.99
N ASN A 53 -7.86 2.74 17.20
CA ASN A 53 -6.59 2.58 17.92
C ASN A 53 -5.82 1.36 17.39
N VAL A 54 -4.52 1.56 17.15
CA VAL A 54 -3.56 0.48 16.89
C VAL A 54 -2.85 0.17 18.20
N ARG A 55 -2.81 -1.11 18.55
CA ARG A 55 -2.31 -1.60 19.84
C ARG A 55 -1.12 -2.53 19.70
N ALA A 56 -0.33 -2.63 20.76
CA ALA A 56 0.89 -3.42 20.82
C ALA A 56 0.65 -4.93 20.76
N GLY A 57 -0.55 -5.39 21.14
CA GLY A 57 -0.96 -6.78 21.12
C GLY A 57 -2.46 -6.94 20.85
N PRO A 58 -2.94 -8.17 20.66
CA PRO A 58 -4.37 -8.44 20.59
C PRO A 58 -5.02 -8.08 21.95
N GLY A 59 -6.17 -7.41 21.92
CA GLY A 59 -6.94 -7.06 23.11
C GLY A 59 -6.97 -5.58 23.48
N THR A 60 -7.97 -5.18 24.28
CA THR A 60 -8.19 -3.78 24.70
C THR A 60 -7.30 -3.32 25.86
N ASP A 61 -6.68 -4.26 26.57
CA ASP A 61 -5.79 -3.98 27.72
C ASP A 61 -4.33 -3.73 27.30
N THR A 62 -4.04 -3.80 26.00
CA THR A 62 -2.69 -3.58 25.47
C THR A 62 -2.45 -2.11 25.12
N THR A 63 -1.18 -1.69 25.20
CA THR A 63 -0.76 -0.31 24.94
C THR A 63 -1.14 0.16 23.54
N ILE A 64 -1.66 1.38 23.41
CA ILE A 64 -1.91 2.02 22.12
C ILE A 64 -0.58 2.53 21.55
N VAL A 65 -0.22 2.06 20.36
CA VAL A 65 1.04 2.40 19.65
C VAL A 65 0.79 3.26 18.40
N GLY A 66 -0.47 3.49 18.05
CA GLY A 66 -0.82 4.34 16.91
C GLY A 66 -2.32 4.50 16.78
N LYS A 67 -2.75 5.25 15.76
CA LYS A 67 -4.15 5.44 15.41
C LYS A 67 -4.31 5.54 13.90
N PHE A 68 -5.45 5.11 13.41
CA PHE A 68 -5.94 5.38 12.07
C PHE A 68 -7.19 6.22 12.13
N GLN A 69 -7.38 7.04 11.10
CA GLN A 69 -8.64 7.75 10.86
C GLN A 69 -9.54 6.90 9.96
N GLN A 70 -10.82 7.25 9.91
CA GLN A 70 -11.76 6.68 8.95
C GLN A 70 -11.21 6.72 7.52
N ASP A 71 -11.55 5.69 6.74
CA ASP A 71 -11.15 5.48 5.35
C ASP A 71 -9.64 5.30 5.11
N ALA A 72 -8.82 5.36 6.17
CA ALA A 72 -7.43 4.99 6.07
C ALA A 72 -7.31 3.51 5.66
N GLU A 73 -6.36 3.24 4.77
CA GLU A 73 -6.02 1.88 4.36
C GLU A 73 -4.70 1.46 5.02
N ALA A 74 -4.64 0.19 5.42
CA ALA A 74 -3.45 -0.40 5.98
C ALA A 74 -3.25 -1.81 5.42
N GLU A 75 -1.99 -2.19 5.26
CA GLU A 75 -1.62 -3.59 5.10
C GLU A 75 -1.94 -4.34 6.39
N ALA A 76 -2.33 -5.59 6.23
CA ALA A 76 -2.65 -6.48 7.32
C ALA A 76 -2.20 -7.91 7.01
N GLU A 77 -2.19 -8.73 8.04
CA GLU A 77 -1.99 -10.17 7.91
C GLU A 77 -3.37 -10.87 7.99
N PRO A 78 -3.50 -12.09 7.46
CA PRO A 78 -4.71 -12.91 7.61
C PRO A 78 -4.94 -13.39 9.06
N VAL A 79 -4.06 -12.99 9.99
CA VAL A 79 -4.10 -13.40 11.40
C VAL A 79 -5.05 -12.51 12.20
N VAL A 80 -6.04 -13.16 12.82
CA VAL A 80 -6.95 -12.54 13.79
C VAL A 80 -6.83 -13.28 15.12
N GLN A 81 -6.66 -12.54 16.21
CA GLN A 81 -6.60 -13.07 17.57
C GLN A 81 -7.41 -12.17 18.50
N GLU A 82 -8.29 -12.77 19.30
CA GLU A 82 -9.14 -12.06 20.29
C GLU A 82 -9.98 -10.91 19.69
N GLY A 83 -10.40 -11.05 18.42
CA GLY A 83 -11.13 -9.99 17.70
C GLY A 83 -10.25 -8.85 17.19
N PHE A 84 -8.92 -8.98 17.25
CA PHE A 84 -7.97 -8.03 16.69
C PHE A 84 -7.26 -8.65 15.50
N ARG A 85 -7.23 -7.93 14.38
CA ARG A 85 -6.43 -8.27 13.21
C ARG A 85 -5.03 -7.73 13.38
N LYS A 86 -4.05 -8.56 13.02
CA LYS A 86 -2.64 -8.18 12.99
C LYS A 86 -2.37 -7.33 11.75
N LEU A 87 -1.79 -6.16 11.94
CA LEU A 87 -1.41 -5.23 10.87
C LEU A 87 0.08 -5.35 10.54
N ALA A 88 0.90 -5.51 11.58
CA ALA A 88 2.32 -5.80 11.50
C ALA A 88 2.78 -6.36 12.87
N GLU A 89 4.08 -6.64 13.01
CA GLU A 89 4.65 -6.96 14.32
C GLU A 89 4.38 -5.83 15.33
N GLY A 90 3.79 -6.19 16.49
CA GLY A 90 3.43 -5.23 17.53
C GLY A 90 2.33 -4.24 17.13
N ARG A 91 1.56 -4.50 16.06
CA ARG A 91 0.49 -3.62 15.60
C ARG A 91 -0.78 -4.41 15.35
N TRP A 92 -1.79 -4.14 16.16
CA TRP A 92 -3.08 -4.83 16.16
C TRP A 92 -4.21 -3.82 16.16
N ALA A 93 -5.30 -4.10 15.44
CA ALA A 93 -6.49 -3.26 15.48
C ALA A 93 -7.74 -4.14 15.49
N ALA A 94 -8.80 -3.66 16.13
CA ALA A 94 -10.05 -4.43 16.27
C ALA A 94 -10.63 -4.71 14.87
N GLU A 95 -10.89 -5.99 14.61
CA GLU A 95 -11.25 -6.53 13.29
C GLU A 95 -12.63 -6.04 12.83
N GLU A 96 -13.56 -5.83 13.76
CA GLU A 96 -14.90 -5.29 13.48
C GLU A 96 -14.90 -3.89 12.82
N PHE A 97 -13.79 -3.14 12.94
CA PHE A 97 -13.61 -1.82 12.34
C PHE A 97 -12.72 -1.84 11.09
N LEU A 98 -12.39 -3.02 10.59
CA LEU A 98 -11.54 -3.24 9.43
C LEU A 98 -12.32 -3.97 8.34
N ARG A 99 -12.47 -3.32 7.19
CA ARG A 99 -13.10 -3.91 6.02
C ARG A 99 -12.03 -4.27 4.98
N PRO A 100 -11.92 -5.52 4.54
CA PRO A 100 -11.05 -5.86 3.41
C PRO A 100 -11.38 -4.99 2.20
N VAL A 101 -10.35 -4.46 1.53
CA VAL A 101 -10.55 -3.77 0.24
C VAL A 101 -10.91 -4.78 -0.84
N ASP A 102 -11.58 -4.33 -1.91
CA ASP A 102 -11.96 -5.22 -3.00
C ASP A 102 -10.74 -5.94 -3.59
N GLY A 103 -10.84 -7.27 -3.70
CA GLY A 103 -9.77 -8.12 -4.21
C GLY A 103 -8.69 -8.52 -3.19
N ALA A 104 -8.71 -7.99 -1.96
CA ALA A 104 -7.74 -8.37 -0.93
C ALA A 104 -8.01 -9.77 -0.36
N ASN A 105 -6.96 -10.59 -0.28
CA ASN A 105 -7.00 -11.90 0.35
C ASN A 105 -6.62 -11.81 1.84
N CYS A 106 -7.63 -11.68 2.68
CA CYS A 106 -7.46 -11.49 4.13
C CYS A 106 -7.70 -12.75 4.98
N GLY A 107 -7.71 -13.93 4.36
CA GLY A 107 -7.99 -15.22 5.01
C GLY A 107 -9.48 -15.52 5.13
#